data_AF-A0A6J4FCR0-F1
#
_entry.id   AF-A0A6J4FCR0-F1
#
_cell.length_a   1.000
_cell.length_b   1.000
_cell.length_c   1.000
_cell.angle_alpha   90.00
_cell.angle_beta   90.00
_cell.angle_gamma   90.00
#
_symmetry.space_group_name_H-M   'P 1'
#
loop_
_entity.id
_entity.type
_entity.pdbx_description
1 polymer ?
#
loop_
_entity_poly.entity_id
_entity_poly.type
_entity_poly.pdbx_seq_one_letter_code
_entity_poly.pdbx_strand_id
1 'polypeptide(L)'
;MIGLDLEGDEAYSFHLHPSFEPDTAIRIARTGDWMMLTAWLATGSWFDPWLGRRKVLRHLTREEWAALIEALERADFWSLPEDDRRIGLDGETWDFEGMFGSRRQRISRWCPEDDAIVELGWLFLHLAWRGVGYG
;
A
#
# COMPACT_ATOMS: atom_id res chain seq x y z
N MET A 1 13.89 -1.85 -6.23
CA MET A 1 13.18 -0.77 -5.50
C MET A 1 12.64 0.20 -6.55
N ILE A 2 11.35 0.12 -6.87
CA ILE A 2 10.72 1.09 -7.78
C ILE A 2 10.50 2.33 -6.91
N GLY A 3 11.30 3.37 -7.13
CA GLY A 3 11.00 4.68 -6.56
C GLY A 3 9.70 5.16 -7.18
N LEU A 4 8.59 4.99 -6.47
CA LEU A 4 7.39 5.75 -6.77
C LEU A 4 7.74 7.17 -6.37
N ASP A 5 7.96 8.02 -7.38
CA ASP A 5 8.32 9.42 -7.18
C ASP A 5 7.39 10.05 -6.14
N LEU A 6 8.02 10.66 -5.15
CA LEU A 6 7.39 11.13 -3.93
C LEU A 6 6.75 12.51 -4.19
N GLU A 7 5.95 12.62 -5.25
CA GLU A 7 5.21 13.83 -5.58
C GLU A 7 3.88 13.87 -4.80
N GLY A 8 3.55 15.05 -4.25
CA GLY A 8 2.41 15.29 -3.37
C GLY A 8 2.81 15.92 -2.03
N ASP A 9 1.90 16.65 -1.40
CA ASP A 9 2.10 17.21 -0.05
C ASP A 9 2.12 16.10 1.01
N GLU A 10 1.37 15.03 0.73
CA GLU A 10 1.20 13.87 1.60
C GLU A 10 0.99 12.62 0.74
N ALA A 11 1.65 11.52 1.05
CA ALA A 11 1.50 10.29 0.29
C ALA A 11 1.76 9.05 1.14
N TYR A 12 1.02 7.99 0.82
CA TYR A 12 1.13 6.69 1.46
C TYR A 12 1.16 5.58 0.40
N SER A 13 2.04 4.61 0.58
CA SER A 13 2.20 3.46 -0.29
C SER A 13 2.07 2.17 0.51
N PHE A 14 1.48 1.15 -0.11
CA PHE A 14 1.39 -0.21 0.41
C PHE A 14 1.87 -1.16 -0.68
N HIS A 15 2.80 -2.05 -0.32
CA HIS A 15 3.27 -3.12 -1.17
C HIS A 15 3.00 -4.45 -0.48
N LEU A 16 2.28 -5.31 -1.18
CA LEU A 16 2.02 -6.68 -0.79
C LEU A 16 2.89 -7.59 -1.64
N HIS A 17 3.73 -8.38 -0.98
CA HIS A 17 4.66 -9.33 -1.57
C HIS A 17 4.35 -10.76 -1.09
N PRO A 18 3.38 -11.45 -1.71
CA PRO A 18 3.10 -12.85 -1.40
C PRO A 18 4.16 -13.77 -2.00
N SER A 19 4.43 -14.90 -1.34
CA SER A 19 5.41 -15.88 -1.83
C SER A 19 4.98 -16.57 -3.12
N PHE A 20 3.66 -16.73 -3.34
CA PHE A 20 3.11 -17.54 -4.43
C PHE A 20 2.08 -16.83 -5.30
N GLU A 21 1.69 -15.61 -4.94
CA GLU A 21 0.73 -14.81 -5.69
C GLU A 21 1.43 -13.56 -6.23
N PRO A 22 0.85 -12.88 -7.24
CA PRO A 22 1.51 -11.72 -7.81
C PRO A 22 1.57 -10.50 -6.86
N ASP A 23 2.69 -9.78 -6.92
CA ASP A 23 2.89 -8.55 -6.17
C ASP A 23 1.83 -7.47 -6.49
N THR A 24 1.38 -6.79 -5.44
CA THR A 24 0.52 -5.62 -5.53
C THR A 24 1.23 -4.41 -4.95
N ALA A 25 1.27 -3.31 -5.69
CA ALA A 25 1.78 -2.02 -5.21
C ALA A 25 0.72 -0.94 -5.38
N ILE A 26 0.35 -0.30 -4.27
CA ILE A 26 -0.68 0.74 -4.22
C ILE A 26 -0.05 2.00 -3.66
N ARG A 27 -0.33 3.14 -4.29
CA ARG A 27 0.08 4.46 -3.84
C ARG A 27 -1.12 5.38 -3.83
N ILE A 28 -1.23 6.14 -2.75
CA ILE A 28 -2.23 7.18 -2.58
C ILE A 28 -1.48 8.47 -2.27
N ALA A 29 -1.66 9.49 -3.10
CA ALA A 29 -1.03 10.79 -2.91
C ALA A 29 -2.08 11.90 -2.90
N ARG A 30 -1.83 12.92 -2.09
CA ARG A 30 -2.62 14.14 -1.99
C ARG A 30 -1.78 15.35 -2.40
N THR A 31 -2.34 16.19 -3.25
CA THR A 31 -1.79 17.49 -3.65
C THR A 31 -2.89 18.53 -3.54
N GLY A 32 -2.83 19.39 -2.52
CA GLY A 32 -3.93 20.28 -2.16
C GLY A 32 -5.23 19.52 -1.86
N ASP A 33 -6.26 19.74 -2.67
CA ASP A 33 -7.56 19.07 -2.57
C ASP A 33 -7.70 17.84 -3.49
N TRP A 34 -6.66 17.49 -4.23
CA TRP A 34 -6.67 16.36 -5.16
C TRP A 34 -6.03 15.14 -4.53
N MET A 35 -6.79 14.04 -4.42
CA MET A 35 -6.30 12.75 -3.95
C MET A 35 -6.34 11.74 -5.10
N MET A 36 -5.20 11.11 -5.36
CA MET A 36 -5.00 10.16 -6.46
C MET A 36 -4.49 8.83 -5.92
N LEU A 37 -5.18 7.76 -6.28
CA LEU A 37 -4.75 6.39 -6.11
C LEU A 37 -4.15 5.85 -7.41
N THR A 38 -2.97 5.26 -7.32
CA THR A 38 -2.35 4.45 -8.37
C THR A 38 -2.08 3.06 -7.82
N ALA A 39 -2.67 2.03 -8.43
CA ALA A 39 -2.40 0.65 -8.09
C ALA A 39 -1.82 -0.10 -9.29
N TRP A 40 -0.90 -1.01 -8.98
CA TRP A 40 -0.27 -1.93 -9.91
C TRP A 40 -0.40 -3.33 -9.35
N LEU A 41 -0.89 -4.24 -10.18
CA LEU A 41 -0.85 -5.67 -9.93
C LEU A 41 0.06 -6.29 -10.99
N ALA A 42 1.10 -6.99 -10.55
CA ALA A 42 1.84 -7.87 -11.43
C ALA A 42 0.88 -8.96 -11.91
N THR A 43 0.79 -9.22 -13.20
CA THR A 43 -0.03 -10.33 -13.74
C THR A 43 0.80 -11.23 -14.65
N GLY A 44 2.12 -11.06 -14.62
CA GLY A 44 3.07 -11.95 -15.28
C GLY A 44 3.32 -13.22 -14.48
N SER A 45 4.02 -14.19 -15.07
CA SER A 45 4.42 -15.42 -14.36
C SER A 45 5.68 -15.19 -13.53
N TRP A 46 6.02 -16.13 -12.63
CA TRP A 46 7.32 -16.12 -11.92
C TRP A 46 8.53 -15.99 -12.86
N PHE A 47 8.43 -16.47 -14.11
CA PHE A 47 9.51 -16.42 -15.09
C PHE A 47 9.53 -15.13 -15.93
N ASP A 48 8.43 -14.39 -15.96
CA ASP A 48 8.36 -13.06 -16.58
C ASP A 48 7.25 -12.23 -15.90
N PRO A 49 7.56 -11.54 -14.79
CA PRO A 49 6.60 -10.71 -14.08
C PRO A 49 6.11 -9.50 -14.90
N TRP A 50 6.79 -9.19 -16.01
CA TRP A 50 6.53 -8.01 -16.82
C TRP A 50 5.61 -8.30 -18.01
N LEU A 51 5.29 -9.56 -18.28
CA LEU A 51 4.39 -9.98 -19.37
C LEU A 51 2.94 -9.49 -19.17
N GLY A 52 2.58 -9.10 -17.95
CA GLY A 52 1.30 -8.47 -17.66
C GLY A 52 1.37 -7.56 -16.45
N ARG A 53 0.81 -6.37 -16.57
CA ARG A 53 0.59 -5.44 -15.45
C ARG A 53 -0.80 -4.86 -15.57
N ARG A 54 -1.63 -5.07 -14.56
CA ARG A 54 -2.88 -4.32 -14.43
C ARG A 54 -2.58 -3.03 -13.67
N LYS A 55 -2.93 -1.89 -14.28
CA LYS A 55 -2.83 -0.58 -13.64
C LYS A 55 -4.23 -0.03 -13.37
N VAL A 56 -4.45 0.47 -12.17
CA VAL A 56 -5.63 1.27 -11.82
C VAL A 56 -5.18 2.67 -11.42
N LEU A 57 -5.88 3.66 -11.96
CA LEU A 57 -5.75 5.07 -11.59
C LEU A 57 -7.13 5.55 -11.18
N ARG A 58 -7.25 6.16 -10.01
CA ARG A 58 -8.54 6.59 -9.48
C ARG A 58 -8.42 7.81 -8.59
N HIS A 59 -9.35 8.75 -8.76
CA HIS A 59 -9.54 9.81 -7.78
C HIS A 59 -10.24 9.27 -6.53
N LEU A 60 -9.69 9.60 -5.36
CA LEU A 60 -10.32 9.31 -4.08
C LEU A 60 -11.24 10.45 -3.68
N THR A 61 -12.35 10.11 -3.03
CA THR A 61 -13.20 11.12 -2.39
C THR A 61 -12.57 11.61 -1.09
N ARG A 62 -13.11 12.70 -0.53
CA ARG A 62 -12.68 13.22 0.78
C ARG A 62 -12.93 12.21 1.89
N GLU A 63 -14.02 11.46 1.81
CA GLU A 63 -14.40 10.44 2.79
C GLU A 63 -13.43 9.25 2.74
N GLU A 64 -13.03 8.80 1.54
CA GLU A 64 -12.06 7.72 1.39
C GLU A 64 -10.67 8.13 1.89
N TRP A 65 -10.27 9.38 1.64
CA TRP A 65 -9.05 9.94 2.20
C TRP A 65 -9.11 10.02 3.73
N ALA A 66 -10.22 10.51 4.29
CA ALA A 66 -10.40 10.58 5.74
C ALA A 66 -10.33 9.19 6.39
N ALA A 67 -10.92 8.17 5.77
CA ALA A 67 -10.84 6.79 6.24
C ALA A 67 -9.39 6.25 6.24
N LEU A 68 -8.58 6.61 5.23
CA LEU A 68 -7.15 6.27 5.22
C LEU A 68 -6.40 6.92 6.38
N ILE A 69 -6.63 8.22 6.63
CA ILE A 69 -5.98 8.93 7.74
C ILE A 69 -6.37 8.31 9.08
N GLU A 70 -7.65 8.01 9.29
CA GLU A 70 -8.12 7.37 10.52
C GLU A 70 -7.47 5.98 10.75
N ALA A 71 -7.32 5.18 9.69
CA ALA A 71 -6.64 3.89 9.78
C ALA A 71 -5.15 4.02 10.12
N LEU A 72 -4.45 5.02 9.56
CA LEU A 72 -3.06 5.31 9.88
C LEU A 72 -2.88 5.76 11.34
N GLU A 73 -3.82 6.57 11.85
CA GLU A 73 -3.84 7.01 13.26
C GLU A 73 -4.10 5.82 14.20
N ARG A 74 -5.07 4.95 13.87
CA ARG A 74 -5.39 3.75 14.67
C ARG A 74 -4.22 2.78 14.76
N ALA A 75 -3.44 2.66 13.69
CA ALA A 75 -2.23 1.84 13.65
C ALA A 75 -1.02 2.48 14.33
N ASP A 76 -1.12 3.73 14.81
CA ASP A 76 0.01 4.55 15.28
C ASP A 76 1.19 4.53 14.28
N PHE A 77 0.87 4.54 12.98
CA PHE A 77 1.79 4.23 11.88
C PHE A 77 3.14 4.95 11.99
N TRP A 78 3.05 6.23 12.34
CA TRP A 78 4.14 7.19 12.41
C TRP A 78 5.12 6.96 13.58
N SER A 79 4.77 6.11 14.53
CA SER A 79 5.57 5.80 15.73
C SER A 79 6.06 4.35 15.74
N LEU A 80 5.59 3.52 14.80
CA LEU A 80 5.96 2.11 14.71
C LEU A 80 7.44 1.90 14.40
N PRO A 81 8.04 0.80 14.88
CA PRO A 81 9.36 0.39 14.42
C PRO A 81 9.32 -0.02 12.94
N GLU A 82 10.42 0.23 12.23
CA GLU A 82 10.57 -0.10 10.81
C GLU A 82 10.35 -1.60 10.55
N ASP A 83 10.87 -2.47 11.40
CA ASP A 83 10.74 -3.92 11.30
C ASP A 83 10.32 -4.50 12.65
N ASP A 84 9.53 -5.57 12.63
CA ASP A 84 9.11 -6.31 13.84
C ASP A 84 9.97 -7.56 14.10
N ARG A 85 11.00 -7.78 13.28
CA ARG A 85 11.97 -8.88 13.33
C ARG A 85 11.37 -10.25 13.08
N ARG A 86 10.11 -10.31 12.65
CA ARG A 86 9.49 -11.57 12.23
C ARG A 86 9.93 -11.89 10.81
N ILE A 87 10.33 -13.13 10.60
CA ILE A 87 10.69 -13.66 9.30
C ILE A 87 10.19 -15.09 9.18
N GLY A 88 9.91 -15.53 7.96
CA GLY A 88 9.62 -16.92 7.66
C GLY A 88 10.06 -17.31 6.26
N LEU A 89 9.87 -18.60 5.94
CA LEU A 89 10.27 -19.18 4.65
C LEU A 89 9.27 -18.90 3.53
N ASP A 90 7.99 -18.82 3.87
CA ASP A 90 6.86 -18.55 2.98
C ASP A 90 5.92 -17.52 3.64
N GLY A 91 4.79 -17.20 3.01
CA GLY A 91 3.85 -16.19 3.50
C GLY A 91 3.89 -14.91 2.68
N GLU A 92 3.60 -13.78 3.32
CA GLU A 92 3.48 -12.48 2.65
C GLU A 92 4.16 -11.38 3.44
N THR A 93 4.89 -10.52 2.73
CA THR A 93 5.49 -9.31 3.31
C THR A 93 4.67 -8.09 2.93
N TRP A 94 4.36 -7.27 3.93
CA TRP A 94 3.57 -6.07 3.85
C TRP A 94 4.48 -4.88 4.14
N ASP A 95 4.80 -4.09 3.11
CA ASP A 95 5.57 -2.87 3.26
C ASP A 95 4.65 -1.66 3.16
N PHE A 96 4.74 -0.75 4.13
CA PHE A 96 4.05 0.52 4.11
C PHE A 96 5.07 1.64 4.14
N GLU A 97 4.81 2.69 3.37
CA GLU A 97 5.60 3.92 3.38
C GLU A 97 4.68 5.13 3.45
N GLY A 98 5.04 6.10 4.27
CA GLY A 98 4.32 7.36 4.42
C GLY A 98 5.27 8.54 4.33
N MET A 99 4.79 9.60 3.69
CA MET A 99 5.47 10.88 3.63
C MET A 99 4.47 12.01 3.87
N PHE A 100 4.84 12.93 4.77
CA PHE A 100 4.05 14.11 5.09
C PHE A 100 5.01 15.28 5.37
N GLY A 101 5.07 16.25 4.46
CA GLY A 101 6.09 17.31 4.51
C GLY A 101 7.50 16.72 4.54
N SER A 102 8.27 17.00 5.59
CA SER A 102 9.62 16.44 5.78
C SER A 102 9.64 15.08 6.48
N ARG A 103 8.52 14.62 7.04
CA ARG A 103 8.43 13.36 7.77
C ARG A 103 8.32 12.20 6.79
N ARG A 104 9.16 11.18 6.98
CA ARG A 104 9.08 9.90 6.26
C ARG A 104 9.07 8.76 7.26
N GLN A 105 8.29 7.74 6.97
CA GLN A 105 8.20 6.53 7.76
C GLN A 105 8.04 5.35 6.82
N ARG A 106 8.76 4.27 7.09
CA ARG A 106 8.58 3.00 6.41
C ARG A 106 8.47 1.91 7.47
N ILE A 107 7.54 0.99 7.25
CA ILE A 107 7.45 -0.23 8.05
C ILE A 107 7.35 -1.45 7.12
N SER A 108 7.90 -2.57 7.56
CA SER A 108 7.81 -3.87 6.92
C SER A 108 7.29 -4.89 7.93
N ARG A 109 6.32 -5.72 7.54
CA ARG A 109 5.75 -6.77 8.38
C ARG A 109 5.64 -8.05 7.59
N TRP A 110 6.27 -9.11 8.06
CA TRP A 110 6.06 -10.46 7.52
C TRP A 110 4.87 -11.10 8.22
N CYS A 111 3.82 -11.44 7.46
CA CYS A 111 2.56 -12.01 7.95
C CYS A 111 2.03 -11.26 9.20
N PRO A 112 1.61 -9.98 9.06
CA PRO A 112 1.21 -9.17 10.20
C PRO A 112 0.06 -9.81 10.98
N GLU A 113 0.16 -9.79 12.30
CA GLU A 113 -0.88 -10.27 13.23
C GLU A 113 -1.55 -9.13 14.02
N ASP A 114 -1.00 -7.92 13.93
CA ASP A 114 -1.61 -6.74 14.53
C ASP A 114 -2.85 -6.34 13.73
N ASP A 115 -4.02 -6.37 14.36
CA ASP A 115 -5.31 -6.10 13.73
C ASP A 115 -5.33 -4.74 13.01
N ALA A 116 -4.70 -3.70 13.58
CA ALA A 116 -4.70 -2.36 12.97
C ALA A 116 -3.84 -2.31 11.70
N ILE A 117 -2.73 -3.05 11.66
CA ILE A 117 -1.91 -3.18 10.44
C ILE A 117 -2.63 -4.00 9.36
N VAL A 118 -3.26 -5.10 9.77
CA VAL A 118 -4.04 -5.95 8.87
C VAL A 118 -5.19 -5.15 8.26
N GLU A 119 -5.96 -4.42 9.08
CA GLU A 119 -7.02 -3.52 8.62
C GLU A 119 -6.49 -2.44 7.67
N LEU A 120 -5.33 -1.84 7.96
CA LEU A 120 -4.73 -0.82 7.11
C LEU A 120 -4.41 -1.36 5.71
N GLY A 121 -3.74 -2.51 5.60
CA GLY A 121 -3.43 -3.09 4.29
C GLY A 121 -4.70 -3.54 3.53
N TRP A 122 -5.69 -4.09 4.23
CA TRP A 122 -7.00 -4.37 3.62
C TRP A 122 -7.68 -3.11 3.10
N LEU A 123 -7.58 -1.98 3.79
CA LEU A 123 -8.12 -0.71 3.33
C LEU A 123 -7.44 -0.28 2.02
N PHE A 124 -6.11 -0.37 1.90
CA PHE A 124 -5.42 -0.09 0.64
C PHE A 124 -5.94 -0.96 -0.50
N LEU A 125 -6.03 -2.27 -0.30
CA LEU A 125 -6.55 -3.22 -1.28
C LEU A 125 -8.00 -2.91 -1.67
N HIS A 126 -8.84 -2.62 -0.68
CA HIS A 126 -10.23 -2.23 -0.91
C HIS A 126 -10.31 -0.97 -1.77
N LEU A 127 -9.59 0.09 -1.42
CA LEU A 127 -9.61 1.36 -2.15
C LEU A 127 -9.10 1.22 -3.59
N ALA A 128 -8.12 0.34 -3.82
CA ALA A 128 -7.54 0.08 -5.12
C ALA A 128 -8.47 -0.70 -6.05
N TRP A 129 -9.13 -1.74 -5.54
CA TRP A 129 -9.88 -2.70 -6.37
C TRP A 129 -11.40 -2.56 -6.24
N ARG A 130 -11.89 -1.60 -5.47
CA ARG A 130 -13.32 -1.27 -5.40
C ARG A 130 -13.90 -0.95 -6.77
N GLY A 131 -14.99 -1.62 -7.12
CA GLY A 131 -15.70 -1.41 -8.40
C GLY A 131 -14.97 -1.99 -9.61
N VAL A 132 -13.82 -2.63 -9.40
CA VAL A 132 -13.06 -3.34 -10.42
C VAL A 132 -13.56 -4.79 -10.40
N GLY A 133 -14.41 -5.16 -11.35
CA GLY A 133 -14.92 -6.54 -11.44
C GLY A 133 -13.78 -7.55 -11.49
N TYR A 134 -13.86 -8.58 -10.64
CA TYR A 134 -13.12 -9.83 -10.84
C TYR A 134 -13.79 -10.53 -12.02
N GLY A 135 -13.17 -10.44 -13.19
CA GLY A 135 -13.52 -11.22 -14.37
C GLY A 135 -12.67 -12.47 -14.42
#